data_AF-A0A7C1NRV1-F1
#
_entry.id   AF-A0A7C1NRV1-F1
#
_cell.length_a   1.000
_cell.length_b   1.000
_cell.length_c   1.000
_cell.angle_alpha   90.00
_cell.angle_beta   90.00
_cell.angle_gamma   90.00
#
_symmetry.space_group_name_H-M   'P 1'
#
loop_
_entity.id
_entity.type
_entity.pdbx_description
1 polymer ?
#
loop_
_entity_poly.entity_id
_entity_poly.type
_entity_poly.pdbx_seq_one_letter_code
_entity_poly.pdbx_strand_id
1 'polypeptide(L)'
;MSELREVRLIGTTETDGSLTVTAPYSIFGTLHSIRWVDGDFVNGVDAVISMQGTSAPSEAYNVLTLTDADDDATYYPKELAHDNAGATLPQGTDKTAVYKDPLLVGVPRLVVASGGDGKTGGCFLYYHK
;
A
#
# COMPACT_ATOMS: atom_id res chain seq x y z
N MET A 1 -18.53 -15.14 -3.97
CA MET A 1 -18.15 -14.25 -5.08
C MET A 1 -17.34 -13.15 -4.44
N SER A 2 -16.08 -12.96 -4.84
CA SER A 2 -15.28 -11.90 -4.23
C SER A 2 -15.74 -10.54 -4.71
N GLU A 3 -15.95 -9.60 -3.78
CA GLU A 3 -16.39 -8.24 -4.07
C GLU A 3 -15.18 -7.30 -4.02
N LEU A 4 -15.02 -6.45 -5.05
CA LEU A 4 -14.01 -5.40 -5.05
C LEU A 4 -14.46 -4.23 -4.17
N ARG A 5 -13.61 -3.84 -3.23
CA ARG A 5 -13.85 -2.77 -2.25
C ARG A 5 -12.73 -1.73 -2.33
N GLU A 6 -13.01 -0.55 -1.82
CA GLU A 6 -12.09 0.59 -1.81
C GLU A 6 -11.88 1.09 -0.37
N VAL A 7 -10.64 1.50 -0.05
CA VAL A 7 -10.31 2.35 1.10
C VAL A 7 -9.58 3.60 0.62
N ARG A 8 -10.03 4.76 1.10
CA ARG A 8 -9.44 6.06 0.78
C ARG A 8 -8.53 6.54 1.89
N LEU A 9 -7.29 6.85 1.54
CA LEU A 9 -6.27 7.44 2.41
C LEU A 9 -5.81 8.77 1.78
N ILE A 10 -6.64 9.81 1.90
CA ILE A 10 -6.37 11.16 1.38
C ILE A 10 -6.28 12.10 2.58
N GLY A 11 -5.33 13.03 2.55
CA GLY A 11 -5.21 14.06 3.59
C GLY A 11 -4.36 15.25 3.14
N THR A 12 -4.30 16.26 4.01
CA THR A 12 -3.51 17.48 3.82
C THR A 12 -2.31 17.43 4.74
N THR A 13 -1.13 17.74 4.23
CA THR A 13 0.12 17.78 4.98
C THR A 13 0.12 18.90 6.02
N GLU A 14 0.86 18.67 7.09
CA GLU A 14 1.16 19.66 8.11
C GLU A 14 2.19 20.69 7.58
N THR A 15 2.50 21.70 8.39
CA THR A 15 3.46 22.76 8.01
C THR A 15 4.88 22.25 7.77
N ASP A 16 5.23 21.09 8.32
CA ASP A 16 6.51 20.41 8.03
C ASP A 16 6.49 19.57 6.75
N GLY A 17 5.36 19.55 6.04
CA GLY A 17 5.16 18.76 4.83
C GLY A 17 4.84 17.29 5.09
N SER A 18 4.74 16.84 6.34
CA SER A 18 4.40 15.46 6.65
C SER A 18 2.90 15.21 6.59
N LEU A 19 2.50 13.97 6.27
CA LEU A 19 1.11 13.53 6.35
C LEU A 19 1.05 12.10 6.87
N THR A 20 0.14 11.83 7.81
CA THR A 20 -0.23 10.48 8.21
C THR A 20 -1.74 10.31 8.14
N VAL A 21 -2.21 9.37 7.31
CA VAL A 21 -3.62 9.00 7.21
C VAL A 21 -3.79 7.55 7.61
N THR A 22 -4.61 7.29 8.62
CA THR A 22 -4.95 5.93 9.07
C THR A 22 -6.42 5.66 8.79
N ALA A 23 -6.73 4.50 8.20
CA ALA A 23 -8.10 4.09 7.97
C ALA A 23 -8.86 3.91 9.30
N PRO A 24 -10.18 4.14 9.34
CA PRO A 24 -10.96 4.00 10.57
C PRO A 24 -11.32 2.54 10.92
N TYR A 25 -10.97 1.57 10.06
CA TYR A 25 -11.31 0.16 10.23
C TYR A 25 -10.23 -0.76 9.67
N SER A 26 -10.22 -2.00 10.17
CA SER A 26 -9.35 -3.06 9.67
C SER A 26 -9.90 -3.70 8.40
N ILE A 27 -8.99 -4.10 7.50
CA ILE A 27 -9.23 -4.91 6.32
C ILE A 27 -8.75 -6.33 6.57
N PHE A 28 -9.51 -7.29 6.03
CA PHE A 28 -9.12 -8.68 5.86
C PHE A 28 -9.49 -9.07 4.44
N GLY A 29 -8.51 -9.22 3.56
CA GLY A 29 -8.72 -9.46 2.13
C GLY A 29 -7.41 -9.52 1.34
N THR A 30 -7.49 -9.52 0.02
CA THR A 30 -6.31 -9.48 -0.86
C THR A 30 -6.26 -8.18 -1.65
N LEU A 31 -5.08 -7.57 -1.75
CA LEU A 31 -4.89 -6.33 -2.49
C LEU A 31 -5.01 -6.59 -4.00
N HIS A 32 -5.84 -5.80 -4.67
CA HIS A 32 -5.90 -5.78 -6.13
C HIS A 32 -4.92 -4.73 -6.70
N SER A 33 -5.05 -3.48 -6.25
CA SER A 33 -4.20 -2.37 -6.71
C SER A 33 -4.21 -1.19 -5.73
N ILE A 34 -3.23 -0.30 -5.89
CA ILE A 34 -3.15 0.98 -5.19
C ILE A 34 -3.11 2.07 -6.26
N ARG A 35 -4.04 3.01 -6.18
CA ARG A 35 -3.99 4.23 -7.00
C ARG A 35 -3.40 5.35 -6.16
N TRP A 36 -2.19 5.77 -6.49
CA TRP A 36 -1.61 7.01 -6.01
C TRP A 36 -2.31 8.20 -6.67
N VAL A 37 -2.60 9.21 -5.86
CA VAL A 37 -3.16 10.49 -6.29
C VAL A 37 -2.26 11.57 -5.72
N ASP A 38 -1.46 12.17 -6.59
CA ASP A 38 -0.49 13.20 -6.23
C ASP A 38 -1.21 14.44 -5.67
N GLY A 39 -2.29 14.84 -6.34
CA GLY A 39 -3.11 15.98 -5.93
C GLY A 39 -2.37 17.30 -6.17
N ASP A 40 -1.97 17.98 -5.11
CA ASP A 40 -1.12 19.17 -5.18
C ASP A 40 0.14 19.08 -4.30
N PHE A 41 0.60 17.85 -4.01
CA PHE A 41 1.91 17.63 -3.42
C PHE A 41 3.02 18.25 -4.28
N VAL A 42 4.15 18.56 -3.64
CA VAL A 42 5.38 18.90 -4.36
C VAL A 42 6.00 17.65 -4.95
N ASN A 43 6.65 17.77 -6.11
CA ASN A 43 7.43 16.70 -6.71
C ASN A 43 8.48 16.12 -5.74
N GLY A 44 8.78 14.83 -5.91
CA GLY A 44 9.75 14.10 -5.13
C GLY A 44 9.17 13.49 -3.86
N VAL A 45 7.89 13.10 -3.85
CA VAL A 45 7.25 12.58 -2.63
C VAL A 45 7.71 11.17 -2.32
N ASP A 46 8.27 11.00 -1.13
CA ASP A 46 8.47 9.69 -0.51
C ASP A 46 7.24 9.31 0.34
N ALA A 47 6.59 8.19 -0.02
CA ALA A 47 5.38 7.72 0.63
C ALA A 47 5.45 6.23 0.97
N VAL A 48 4.91 5.86 2.13
CA VAL A 48 4.81 4.47 2.60
C VAL A 48 3.35 4.13 2.89
N ILE A 49 2.84 3.13 2.17
CA ILE A 49 1.56 2.51 2.43
C ILE A 49 1.82 1.21 3.20
N SER A 50 1.16 1.05 4.34
CA SER A 50 1.40 -0.04 5.28
C SER A 50 0.11 -0.53 5.91
N MET A 51 0.16 -1.72 6.51
CA MET A 51 -0.90 -2.25 7.36
C MET A 51 -0.46 -2.22 8.83
N GLN A 52 -1.33 -1.75 9.72
CA GLN A 52 -1.08 -1.57 11.16
C GLN A 52 -2.02 -2.46 11.98
N GLY A 53 -1.70 -2.72 13.25
CA GLY A 53 -2.64 -3.40 14.17
C GLY A 53 -3.12 -4.76 13.65
N THR A 54 -2.21 -5.54 13.08
CA THR A 54 -2.41 -6.95 12.71
C THR A 54 -2.60 -7.81 13.97
N SER A 55 -2.81 -9.12 13.80
CA SER A 55 -3.04 -10.09 14.89
C SER A 55 -1.97 -10.08 15.98
N ALA A 56 -0.77 -9.56 15.70
CA ALA A 56 0.20 -9.18 16.71
C ALA A 56 0.48 -7.66 16.61
N PRO A 57 0.37 -6.89 17.71
CA PRO A 57 0.51 -5.42 17.68
C PRO A 57 1.89 -4.91 17.23
N SER A 58 2.92 -5.77 17.12
CA SER A 58 4.25 -5.46 16.60
C SER A 58 4.43 -5.71 15.11
N GLU A 59 3.42 -6.25 14.41
CA GLU A 59 3.54 -6.67 13.01
C GLU A 59 2.92 -5.64 12.08
N ALA A 60 3.56 -4.47 11.97
CA ALA A 60 3.31 -3.60 10.83
C ALA A 60 4.10 -4.11 9.62
N TYR A 61 3.50 -4.11 8.44
CA TYR A 61 4.22 -4.42 7.20
C TYR A 61 3.91 -3.41 6.11
N ASN A 62 4.91 -3.17 5.26
CA ASN A 62 4.81 -2.26 4.13
C ASN A 62 4.18 -2.99 2.95
N VAL A 63 3.21 -2.35 2.31
CA VAL A 63 2.53 -2.86 1.13
C VAL A 63 3.16 -2.25 -0.14
N LEU A 64 3.44 -0.94 -0.09
CA LEU A 64 4.06 -0.21 -1.17
C LEU A 64 4.88 0.95 -0.60
N THR A 65 6.10 1.13 -1.11
CA THR A 65 6.91 2.30 -0.89
C THR A 65 7.09 2.99 -2.22
N LEU A 66 6.77 4.28 -2.26
CA LEU A 66 7.01 5.16 -3.39
C LEU A 66 8.19 6.04 -3.03
N THR A 67 9.08 6.21 -4.00
CA THR A 67 10.23 7.10 -3.92
C THR A 67 10.16 8.06 -5.08
N ASP A 68 10.41 9.34 -4.82
CA ASP A 68 10.35 10.40 -5.84
C ASP A 68 9.05 10.38 -6.67
N ALA A 69 7.88 10.24 -6.03
CA ALA A 69 6.60 10.24 -6.73
C ALA A 69 6.20 11.67 -7.15
N ASP A 70 5.88 11.82 -8.44
CA ASP A 70 5.58 13.11 -9.08
C ASP A 70 4.21 13.16 -9.78
N ASP A 71 3.64 12.00 -10.12
CA ASP A 71 2.45 11.90 -10.96
C ASP A 71 1.49 10.82 -10.43
N ASP A 72 0.19 11.01 -10.70
CA ASP A 72 -0.84 10.00 -10.51
C ASP A 72 -0.45 8.68 -11.18
N ALA A 73 -0.48 7.58 -10.41
CA ALA A 73 -0.10 6.26 -10.91
C ALA A 73 -0.91 5.15 -10.24
N THR A 74 -1.05 4.02 -10.93
CA THR A 74 -1.65 2.82 -10.37
C THR A 74 -0.61 1.71 -10.28
N TYR A 75 -0.48 1.16 -9.08
CA TYR A 75 0.46 0.09 -8.78
C TYR A 75 -0.31 -1.19 -8.49
N TYR A 76 0.27 -2.32 -8.91
CA TYR A 76 -0.23 -3.66 -8.63
C TYR A 76 0.83 -4.42 -7.83
N PRO A 77 1.04 -4.12 -6.54
CA PRO A 77 2.03 -4.83 -5.73
C PRO A 77 1.77 -6.34 -5.76
N LYS A 78 2.85 -7.13 -5.79
CA LYS A 78 2.82 -8.59 -5.81
C LYS A 78 3.84 -9.15 -4.84
N GLU A 79 3.53 -10.30 -4.27
CA GLU A 79 4.41 -11.06 -3.38
C GLU A 79 4.81 -12.38 -4.03
N LEU A 80 6.01 -12.86 -3.70
CA LEU A 80 6.47 -14.20 -4.09
C LEU A 80 5.64 -15.26 -3.37
N ALA A 81 5.17 -16.27 -4.10
CA ALA A 81 4.56 -17.44 -3.50
C ALA A 81 5.65 -18.38 -2.99
N HIS A 82 5.46 -18.94 -1.80
CA HIS A 82 6.40 -19.85 -1.15
C HIS A 82 5.75 -21.20 -0.85
N ASP A 83 6.57 -22.25 -0.76
CA ASP A 83 6.17 -23.54 -0.24
C ASP A 83 6.13 -23.54 1.30
N ASN A 84 5.82 -24.69 1.91
CA ASN A 84 5.73 -24.81 3.37
C ASN A 84 7.11 -24.67 4.07
N ALA A 85 8.21 -24.78 3.34
CA ALA A 85 9.56 -24.56 3.85
C ALA A 85 10.03 -23.10 3.66
N GLY A 86 9.19 -22.24 3.07
CA GLY A 86 9.52 -20.85 2.77
C GLY A 86 10.37 -20.67 1.51
N ALA A 87 10.54 -21.70 0.68
CA ALA A 87 11.24 -21.57 -0.60
C ALA A 87 10.28 -21.06 -1.68
N THR A 88 10.76 -20.19 -2.58
CA THR A 88 9.94 -19.65 -3.68
C THR A 88 9.43 -20.78 -4.56
N LEU A 89 8.12 -20.75 -4.88
CA LEU A 89 7.50 -21.74 -5.75
C LEU A 89 7.88 -21.48 -7.22
N PRO A 90 8.52 -22.46 -7.89
CA PRO A 90 8.81 -22.36 -9.31
C PRO A 90 7.57 -22.69 -10.15
N GLN A 91 7.39 -21.97 -11.25
CA GLN A 91 6.43 -22.29 -12.30
C GLN A 91 7.14 -22.83 -13.55
N GLY A 92 6.65 -23.97 -14.06
CA GLY A 92 7.16 -24.56 -15.29
C GLY A 92 8.60 -25.05 -15.19
N THR A 93 9.17 -25.42 -16.35
CA THR A 93 10.54 -25.94 -16.47
C THR A 93 11.60 -24.87 -16.20
N ASP A 94 11.27 -23.61 -16.47
CA ASP A 94 12.20 -22.47 -16.36
C ASP A 94 12.30 -21.92 -14.93
N LYS A 95 11.54 -22.50 -13.98
CA LYS A 95 11.51 -22.11 -12.57
C LYS A 95 11.21 -20.64 -12.32
N THR A 96 10.36 -20.03 -13.15
CA THR A 96 9.93 -18.64 -12.97
C THR A 96 9.18 -18.51 -11.64
N ALA A 97 9.48 -17.45 -10.89
CA ALA A 97 8.79 -17.18 -9.64
C ALA A 97 7.28 -16.99 -9.85
N VAL A 98 6.48 -17.68 -9.04
CA VAL A 98 5.04 -17.44 -8.96
C VAL A 98 4.78 -16.22 -8.07
N TYR A 99 3.98 -15.29 -8.56
CA TYR A 99 3.55 -14.11 -7.83
C TYR A 99 2.08 -14.22 -7.43
N LYS A 100 1.72 -13.64 -6.28
CA LYS A 100 0.36 -13.55 -5.78
C LYS A 100 0.02 -12.13 -5.31
N ASP A 101 -1.27 -11.86 -5.23
CA ASP A 101 -1.80 -10.65 -4.61
C ASP A 101 -1.47 -10.63 -3.11
N PRO A 102 -0.92 -9.52 -2.58
CA PRO A 102 -0.63 -9.38 -1.17
C PRO A 102 -1.87 -9.58 -0.30
N LEU A 103 -1.69 -10.24 0.84
CA LEU A 103 -2.72 -10.26 1.87
C LEU A 103 -2.78 -8.89 2.56
N LEU A 104 -3.98 -8.39 2.82
CA LEU A 104 -4.24 -7.22 3.63
C LEU A 104 -4.86 -7.66 4.95
N VAL A 105 -4.13 -7.50 6.04
CA VAL A 105 -4.59 -7.77 7.42
C VAL A 105 -4.31 -6.55 8.27
N GLY A 106 -5.32 -6.03 8.97
CA GLY A 106 -5.16 -4.89 9.88
C GLY A 106 -5.64 -3.57 9.28
N VAL A 107 -5.19 -2.45 9.83
CA VAL A 107 -5.64 -1.09 9.50
C VAL A 107 -4.68 -0.44 8.50
N PRO A 108 -5.11 -0.08 7.28
CA PRO A 108 -4.28 0.64 6.33
C PRO A 108 -3.81 1.99 6.86
N ARG A 109 -2.56 2.34 6.56
CA ARG A 109 -1.95 3.63 6.86
C ARG A 109 -1.08 4.11 5.72
N LEU A 110 -1.27 5.37 5.34
CA LEU A 110 -0.38 6.14 4.47
C LEU A 110 0.47 7.07 5.35
N VAL A 111 1.77 7.09 5.10
CA VAL A 111 2.71 8.09 5.64
C VAL A 111 3.41 8.75 4.46
N VAL A 112 3.43 10.08 4.44
CA VAL A 112 4.21 10.91 3.52
C VAL A 112 5.21 11.69 4.37
N ALA A 113 6.50 11.62 4.00
CA ALA A 113 7.56 12.28 4.77
C ALA A 113 7.65 13.78 4.47
N SER A 114 7.45 14.17 3.20
CA SER A 114 7.51 15.56 2.74
C SER A 114 6.73 15.74 1.43
N GLY A 115 5.47 16.17 1.51
CA GLY A 115 4.61 16.55 0.38
C GLY A 115 4.47 18.07 0.17
N GLY A 116 5.21 18.89 0.93
CA GLY A 116 5.11 20.35 0.95
C GLY A 116 4.07 20.87 1.94
N ASP A 117 4.17 22.13 2.38
CA ASP A 117 3.30 22.74 3.40
C ASP A 117 1.85 22.90 2.90
N GLY A 118 0.90 22.31 3.63
CA GLY A 118 -0.53 22.47 3.40
C GLY A 118 -1.05 21.88 2.08
N LYS A 119 -0.35 20.89 1.53
CA LYS A 119 -0.65 20.20 0.28
C LYS A 119 -1.47 18.94 0.51
N THR A 120 -2.28 18.56 -0.45
CA THR A 120 -3.28 17.49 -0.35
C THR A 120 -3.06 16.44 -1.43
N GLY A 121 -3.08 15.18 -1.01
CA GLY A 121 -2.96 14.03 -1.89
C GLY A 121 -3.15 12.73 -1.11
N GLY A 122 -2.74 11.61 -1.70
CA GLY A 122 -2.69 10.32 -1.02
C GLY A 122 -3.00 9.16 -1.94
N CYS A 123 -3.80 8.19 -1.48
CA CYS A 123 -4.06 7.00 -2.28
C CYS A 123 -5.41 6.32 -2.02
N PHE A 124 -5.79 5.45 -2.96
CA PHE A 124 -6.90 4.52 -2.87
C PHE A 124 -6.37 3.09 -2.91
N LEU A 125 -6.81 2.26 -1.97
CA LEU A 125 -6.51 0.83 -1.95
C LEU A 125 -7.74 0.07 -2.46
N TYR A 126 -7.57 -0.69 -3.54
CA TYR A 126 -8.58 -1.59 -4.07
C TYR A 126 -8.29 -3.02 -3.62
N TYR A 127 -9.26 -3.70 -3.04
CA TYR A 127 -9.05 -5.03 -2.46
C TYR A 127 -10.28 -5.94 -2.61
N HIS A 128 -10.01 -7.23 -2.61
CA HIS A 128 -10.99 -8.30 -2.68
C HIS A 128 -11.28 -8.82 -1.27
N LYS A 129 -12.57 -8.84 -0.89
CA LYS A 129 -13.07 -9.48 0.34
C LYS A 129 -13.76 -10.80 0.02
#